data_AF-A0A267FZ55-F1
#
_entry.id   AF-A0A267FZ55-F1
#
_cell.length_a   1.000
_cell.length_b   1.000
_cell.length_c   1.000
_cell.angle_alpha   90.00
_cell.angle_beta   90.00
_cell.angle_gamma   90.00
#
_symmetry.space_group_name_H-M   'P 1'
#
loop_
_entity.id
_entity.type
_entity.pdbx_description
1 polymer ?
#
loop_
_entity_poly.entity_id
_entity_poly.type
_entity_poly.pdbx_seq_one_letter_code
_entity_poly.pdbx_strand_id
1 'polypeptide(L)'
;NFPLIGFFLPVNRLNFYLIFLIILLKGVFEMSDQKPILPPKPGQVRVIKALYNYAAQAKDELSFDAGDILYLVDSTNKDWYTARCGSSVGLIPSNYVEEQTEAVPQPMHSACQYGNLTFLAELIDNKVSVNGLDAAGNTALHWASRGGHAECVRLLLMANCDANAQNKSGDTALHLAAWKSHSAVVELLLFGDGAQVHTGVANASMSVKNRQGETPLAMAKDAEVKAALLRAARLLGRTTSATEVTYSDSDDGDDSD
;
A
#
# COMPACT_ATOMS: atom_id res chain seq x y z
N ASN A 1 -7.00 -43.56 -63.51
CA ASN A 1 -6.85 -44.28 -62.23
C ASN A 1 -5.62 -43.76 -61.51
N PHE A 2 -5.77 -42.72 -60.68
CA PHE A 2 -4.91 -42.37 -59.54
C PHE A 2 -5.70 -41.34 -58.71
N PRO A 3 -5.96 -41.56 -57.41
CA PRO A 3 -6.82 -40.69 -56.62
C PRO A 3 -6.03 -39.50 -56.03
N LEU A 4 -6.69 -38.34 -55.95
CA LEU A 4 -6.27 -37.20 -55.15
C LEU A 4 -6.42 -37.54 -53.66
N ILE A 5 -5.31 -37.69 -52.95
CA ILE A 5 -5.28 -37.74 -51.49
C ILE A 5 -5.22 -36.30 -50.98
N GLY A 6 -6.37 -35.80 -50.49
CA GLY A 6 -6.43 -34.57 -49.73
C GLY A 6 -5.77 -34.77 -48.37
N PHE A 7 -4.57 -34.21 -48.21
CA PHE A 7 -3.94 -34.07 -46.89
C PHE A 7 -4.63 -32.93 -46.14
N PHE A 8 -5.58 -33.28 -45.27
CA PHE A 8 -6.01 -32.43 -44.16
C PHE A 8 -4.83 -32.30 -43.19
N LEU A 9 -4.09 -31.19 -43.26
CA LEU A 9 -3.14 -30.81 -42.20
C LEU A 9 -3.95 -30.20 -41.04
N PRO A 10 -3.72 -30.63 -39.78
CA PRO A 10 -4.42 -30.07 -38.64
C PRO A 10 -3.99 -28.62 -38.42
N VAL A 11 -4.98 -27.73 -38.41
CA VAL A 11 -4.86 -26.26 -38.22
C VAL A 11 -4.10 -25.88 -36.92
N ASN A 12 -3.90 -26.81 -35.99
CA ASN A 12 -3.20 -26.57 -34.72
C ASN A 12 -1.67 -26.43 -34.81
N ARG A 13 -0.99 -26.95 -35.84
CA ARG A 13 0.49 -26.74 -35.93
C ARG A 13 0.87 -25.39 -36.51
N LEU A 14 0.06 -24.81 -37.41
CA LEU A 14 0.32 -23.48 -37.95
C LEU A 14 0.20 -22.40 -36.88
N ASN A 15 -0.78 -22.51 -35.96
CA ASN A 15 -0.89 -21.61 -34.82
C ASN A 15 0.33 -21.70 -33.91
N PHE A 16 0.87 -22.91 -33.68
CA PHE A 16 2.07 -23.07 -32.88
C PHE A 16 3.29 -22.40 -33.53
N TYR A 17 3.49 -22.58 -34.84
CA TYR A 17 4.58 -21.90 -35.57
C TYR A 17 4.36 -20.39 -35.67
N LEU A 18 3.13 -19.91 -35.80
CA LEU A 18 2.82 -18.48 -35.84
C LEU A 18 3.03 -17.83 -34.47
N ILE A 19 2.63 -18.48 -33.39
CA ILE A 19 2.92 -18.06 -32.01
C ILE A 19 4.44 -18.06 -31.79
N PHE A 20 5.14 -19.12 -32.19
CA PHE A 20 6.60 -19.22 -32.04
C PHE A 20 7.34 -18.17 -32.90
N LEU A 21 6.83 -17.86 -34.09
CA LEU A 21 7.36 -16.82 -34.97
C LEU A 21 7.07 -15.41 -34.43
N ILE A 22 5.90 -15.17 -33.84
CA ILE A 22 5.57 -13.91 -33.14
C ILE A 22 6.45 -13.75 -31.89
N ILE A 23 6.75 -14.82 -31.16
CA ILE A 23 7.68 -14.83 -30.02
C ILE A 23 9.11 -14.54 -30.49
N LEU A 24 9.57 -15.18 -31.58
CA LEU A 24 10.88 -14.93 -32.19
C LEU A 24 11.03 -13.50 -32.72
N LEU A 25 9.97 -12.94 -33.32
CA LEU A 25 9.97 -11.57 -33.84
C LEU A 25 9.82 -10.52 -32.73
N LYS A 26 9.11 -10.80 -31.63
CA LYS A 26 9.10 -9.96 -30.41
C LYS A 26 10.41 -10.04 -29.63
N GLY A 27 11.08 -11.19 -29.63
CA GLY A 27 12.35 -11.40 -28.93
C GLY A 27 13.52 -10.57 -29.48
N VAL A 28 13.40 -10.04 -30.69
CA VAL A 28 14.42 -9.18 -31.32
C VAL A 28 14.19 -7.69 -31.03
N PHE A 29 13.00 -7.26 -30.58
CA PHE A 29 12.66 -5.82 -30.60
C PHE A 29 12.54 -5.10 -29.25
N GLU A 30 12.48 -5.78 -28.09
CA GLU A 30 12.45 -5.03 -26.80
C GLU A 30 12.77 -5.93 -25.58
N MET A 31 13.99 -6.48 -25.52
CA MET A 31 14.55 -7.01 -24.26
C MET A 31 15.46 -5.96 -23.60
N SER A 32 14.92 -4.79 -23.30
CA SER A 32 15.52 -3.89 -22.30
C SER A 32 14.99 -4.28 -20.92
N ASP A 33 15.79 -5.07 -20.19
CA ASP A 33 15.83 -5.11 -18.73
C ASP A 33 14.53 -5.40 -17.95
N GLN A 34 13.61 -6.25 -18.44
CA GLN A 34 12.59 -6.81 -17.54
C GLN A 34 13.20 -7.86 -16.62
N LYS A 35 13.52 -7.44 -15.40
CA LYS A 35 13.98 -8.31 -14.31
C LYS A 35 12.96 -9.44 -14.10
N PRO A 36 13.38 -10.71 -14.01
CA PRO A 36 12.46 -11.82 -13.83
C PRO A 36 11.60 -11.59 -12.59
N ILE A 37 10.29 -11.82 -12.73
CA ILE A 37 9.33 -11.71 -11.64
C ILE A 37 9.62 -12.85 -10.67
N LEU A 38 10.41 -12.57 -9.64
CA LEU A 38 10.71 -13.54 -8.59
C LEU A 38 9.39 -13.99 -7.93
N PRO A 39 9.25 -15.28 -7.54
CA PRO A 39 8.06 -15.73 -6.84
C PRO A 39 7.82 -14.90 -5.57
N PRO A 40 6.56 -14.62 -5.20
CA PRO A 40 6.22 -13.98 -3.91
C PRO A 40 6.94 -14.65 -2.74
N LYS A 41 7.39 -13.85 -1.77
CA LYS A 41 7.78 -14.42 -0.48
C LYS A 41 6.53 -15.03 0.16
N PRO A 42 6.63 -16.20 0.82
CA PRO A 42 5.49 -16.81 1.49
C PRO A 42 4.80 -15.81 2.43
N GLY A 43 3.49 -15.67 2.30
CA GLY A 43 2.67 -14.79 3.15
C GLY A 43 2.68 -13.30 2.78
N GLN A 44 3.27 -12.90 1.66
CA GLN A 44 3.17 -11.52 1.15
C GLN A 44 2.34 -11.47 -0.13
N VAL A 45 1.36 -10.58 -0.14
CA VAL A 45 0.56 -10.31 -1.35
C VAL A 45 1.40 -9.55 -2.36
N ARG A 46 1.48 -10.08 -3.58
CA ARG A 46 2.14 -9.42 -4.71
C ARG A 46 1.10 -8.86 -5.65
N VAL A 47 1.29 -7.61 -6.06
CA VAL A 47 0.41 -6.92 -7.01
C VAL A 47 1.06 -6.96 -8.38
N ILE A 48 0.32 -7.47 -9.36
CA ILE A 48 0.72 -7.55 -10.76
C ILE A 48 -0.41 -7.00 -11.63
N LYS A 49 -0.10 -6.68 -12.88
CA LYS A 49 -1.08 -6.25 -13.86
C LYS A 49 -1.04 -7.18 -15.07
N ALA A 50 -2.21 -7.63 -15.51
CA ALA A 50 -2.35 -8.47 -16.69
C ALA A 50 -2.02 -7.68 -17.96
N LEU A 51 -1.15 -8.21 -18.82
CA LEU A 51 -0.82 -7.58 -20.11
C LEU A 51 -1.74 -8.07 -21.24
N TYR A 52 -2.33 -9.25 -21.08
CA TYR A 52 -3.19 -9.91 -22.07
C TYR A 52 -4.41 -10.54 -21.40
N ASN A 53 -5.52 -10.69 -22.10
CA ASN A 53 -6.70 -11.34 -21.54
C ASN A 53 -6.43 -12.82 -21.21
N TYR A 54 -7.05 -13.32 -20.16
CA TYR A 54 -7.03 -14.74 -19.82
C TYR A 54 -8.46 -15.22 -19.55
N ALA A 55 -8.88 -16.20 -20.35
CA ALA A 55 -10.17 -16.85 -20.22
C ALA A 55 -10.01 -18.19 -19.52
N ALA A 56 -10.72 -18.36 -18.42
CA ALA A 56 -10.72 -19.59 -17.62
C ALA A 56 -11.12 -20.81 -18.46
N GLN A 57 -10.32 -21.87 -18.40
CA GLN A 57 -10.52 -23.15 -19.07
C GLN A 57 -11.17 -24.17 -18.13
N ALA A 58 -10.97 -23.99 -16.82
CA ALA A 58 -11.58 -24.77 -15.75
C ALA A 58 -12.41 -23.88 -14.81
N LYS A 59 -13.27 -24.50 -13.98
CA LYS A 59 -14.22 -23.78 -13.11
C LYS A 59 -13.54 -23.00 -11.98
N ASP A 60 -12.37 -23.45 -11.58
CA ASP A 60 -11.53 -22.91 -10.52
C ASP A 60 -10.49 -21.88 -11.00
N GLU A 61 -10.35 -21.72 -12.32
CA GLU A 61 -9.48 -20.71 -12.92
C GLU A 61 -10.12 -19.32 -12.89
N LEU A 62 -9.28 -18.31 -12.66
CA LEU A 62 -9.71 -16.92 -12.68
C LEU A 62 -9.72 -16.40 -14.12
N SER A 63 -10.80 -15.75 -14.54
CA SER A 63 -10.87 -15.02 -15.81
C SER A 63 -10.68 -13.52 -15.57
N PHE A 64 -9.92 -12.85 -16.43
CA PHE A 64 -9.61 -11.42 -16.31
C PHE A 64 -9.15 -10.83 -17.65
N ASP A 65 -9.26 -9.52 -17.78
CA ASP A 65 -8.93 -8.79 -18.99
C ASP A 65 -7.54 -8.13 -18.91
N ALA A 66 -6.98 -7.79 -20.08
CA ALA A 66 -5.75 -7.01 -20.15
C ALA A 66 -5.95 -5.66 -19.45
N GLY A 67 -5.02 -5.33 -18.55
CA GLY A 67 -5.06 -4.13 -17.73
C GLY A 67 -5.53 -4.36 -16.30
N ASP A 68 -6.17 -5.49 -16.01
CA ASP A 68 -6.64 -5.81 -14.67
C ASP A 68 -5.49 -5.96 -13.67
N ILE A 69 -5.74 -5.49 -12.44
CA ILE A 69 -4.84 -5.68 -11.31
C ILE A 69 -5.16 -7.01 -10.64
N LEU A 70 -4.12 -7.82 -10.46
CA LEU A 70 -4.21 -9.13 -9.82
C LEU A 70 -3.39 -9.11 -8.53
N TYR A 71 -3.97 -9.68 -7.48
CA TYR A 71 -3.36 -9.84 -6.16
C TYR A 71 -3.01 -11.31 -5.96
N LEU A 72 -1.74 -11.65 -6.09
CA LEU A 72 -1.27 -13.00 -5.80
C LEU A 72 -1.23 -13.21 -4.29
N VAL A 73 -2.05 -14.14 -3.80
CA VAL A 73 -2.21 -14.46 -2.38
C VAL A 73 -1.30 -15.61 -1.97
N ASP A 74 -1.17 -16.61 -2.84
CA ASP A 74 -0.34 -17.78 -2.62
C ASP A 74 0.40 -18.19 -3.90
N SER A 75 1.69 -18.43 -3.75
CA SER A 75 2.61 -18.88 -4.81
C SER A 75 3.47 -20.06 -4.38
N THR A 76 2.98 -20.87 -3.43
CA THR A 76 3.69 -22.06 -2.96
C THR A 76 3.75 -23.16 -4.02
N ASN A 77 2.73 -23.25 -4.88
CA ASN A 77 2.68 -24.20 -5.99
C ASN A 77 3.39 -23.61 -7.22
N LYS A 78 4.24 -24.42 -7.87
CA LYS A 78 5.05 -24.01 -9.03
C LYS A 78 4.26 -23.90 -10.33
N ASP A 79 3.12 -24.58 -10.44
CA ASP A 79 2.34 -24.63 -11.67
C ASP A 79 1.15 -23.66 -11.64
N TRP A 80 0.64 -23.38 -10.44
CA TRP A 80 -0.57 -22.58 -10.23
C TRP A 80 -0.41 -21.65 -9.04
N TYR A 81 -0.80 -20.40 -9.21
CA TYR A 81 -0.88 -19.41 -8.15
C TYR A 81 -2.34 -19.11 -7.80
N THR A 82 -2.61 -18.83 -6.53
CA THR A 82 -3.93 -18.32 -6.12
C THR A 82 -3.90 -16.81 -6.21
N ALA A 83 -4.85 -16.25 -6.96
CA ALA A 83 -4.93 -14.82 -7.17
C ALA A 83 -6.35 -14.30 -7.00
N ARG A 84 -6.44 -13.00 -6.73
CA ARG A 84 -7.69 -12.26 -6.69
C ARG A 84 -7.70 -11.19 -7.78
N CYS A 85 -8.84 -11.06 -8.47
CA CYS A 85 -9.14 -9.95 -9.37
C CYS A 85 -10.52 -9.41 -9.00
N GLY A 86 -10.58 -8.15 -8.58
CA GLY A 86 -11.79 -7.54 -8.03
C GLY A 86 -12.39 -8.36 -6.88
N SER A 87 -13.58 -8.92 -7.10
CA SER A 87 -14.28 -9.77 -6.11
C SER A 87 -14.02 -11.26 -6.28
N SER A 88 -13.39 -11.67 -7.38
CA SER A 88 -13.20 -13.08 -7.75
C SER A 88 -11.85 -13.58 -7.26
N VAL A 89 -11.82 -14.80 -6.73
CA VAL A 89 -10.60 -15.51 -6.34
C VAL A 89 -10.54 -16.82 -7.12
N GLY A 90 -9.38 -17.15 -7.67
CA GLY A 90 -9.21 -18.36 -8.46
C GLY A 90 -7.73 -18.68 -8.71
N LEU A 91 -7.51 -19.77 -9.43
CA LEU A 91 -6.18 -20.20 -9.84
C LEU A 91 -5.76 -19.49 -11.13
N ILE A 92 -4.47 -19.16 -11.22
CA ILE A 92 -3.84 -18.65 -12.42
C ILE A 92 -2.59 -19.49 -12.69
N PRO A 93 -2.34 -19.93 -13.93
CA PRO A 93 -1.10 -20.62 -14.29
C PRO A 93 0.14 -19.78 -13.98
N SER A 94 1.16 -20.38 -13.39
CA SER A 94 2.42 -19.68 -13.06
C SER A 94 3.13 -19.13 -14.30
N ASN A 95 3.11 -19.88 -15.41
CA ASN A 95 3.68 -19.47 -16.69
C ASN A 95 3.02 -18.20 -17.25
N TYR A 96 1.70 -18.04 -17.09
CA TYR A 96 1.01 -16.81 -17.46
C TYR A 96 1.52 -15.63 -16.62
N VAL A 97 1.66 -15.81 -15.31
CA VAL A 97 2.17 -14.76 -14.43
C VAL A 97 3.60 -14.35 -14.80
N GLU A 98 4.46 -15.30 -15.15
CA GLU A 98 5.87 -15.03 -15.45
C GLU A 98 6.09 -14.36 -16.81
N GLU A 99 5.27 -14.68 -17.82
CA GLU A 99 5.48 -14.22 -19.21
C GLU A 99 4.53 -13.11 -19.65
N GLN A 100 3.35 -12.98 -19.01
CA GLN A 100 2.22 -12.18 -19.50
C GLN A 100 1.69 -11.17 -18.47
N THR A 101 2.46 -10.89 -17.42
CA THR A 101 2.12 -9.87 -16.43
C THR A 101 3.27 -8.92 -16.19
N GLU A 102 2.94 -7.71 -15.73
CA GLU A 102 3.93 -6.75 -15.23
C GLU A 102 3.81 -6.62 -13.71
N ALA A 103 4.94 -6.57 -13.01
CA ALA A 103 4.92 -6.26 -11.59
C ALA A 103 4.49 -4.80 -11.40
N VAL A 104 3.58 -4.55 -10.45
CA VAL A 104 3.22 -3.18 -10.06
C VAL A 104 4.11 -2.78 -8.89
N PRO A 105 5.16 -1.97 -9.09
CA PRO A 105 6.06 -1.61 -8.01
C PRO A 105 5.36 -0.64 -7.06
N GLN A 106 5.47 -0.90 -5.75
CA GLN A 106 5.06 0.02 -4.69
C GLN A 106 3.63 0.58 -4.87
N PRO A 107 2.62 -0.30 -5.06
CA PRO A 107 1.26 0.13 -5.44
C PRO A 107 0.64 1.04 -4.38
N MET A 108 0.92 0.81 -3.09
CA MET A 108 0.43 1.67 -1.99
C MET A 108 1.02 3.08 -2.04
N HIS A 109 2.33 3.20 -2.36
CA HIS A 109 2.98 4.51 -2.51
C HIS A 109 2.38 5.27 -3.69
N SER A 110 2.21 4.62 -4.84
CA SER A 110 1.59 5.25 -6.01
C SER A 110 0.14 5.68 -5.73
N ALA A 111 -0.68 4.83 -5.11
CA ALA A 111 -2.04 5.18 -4.73
C ALA A 111 -2.08 6.43 -3.85
N CYS A 112 -1.20 6.49 -2.84
CA CYS A 112 -1.10 7.62 -1.92
C CYS A 112 -0.48 8.87 -2.55
N GLN A 113 0.47 8.74 -3.47
CA GLN A 113 1.10 9.87 -4.14
C GLN A 113 0.09 10.64 -5.01
N TYR A 114 -0.78 9.90 -5.71
CA TYR A 114 -1.80 10.47 -6.60
C TYR A 114 -3.16 10.67 -5.93
N GLY A 115 -3.31 10.31 -4.64
CA GLY A 115 -4.57 10.47 -3.91
C GLY A 115 -5.68 9.52 -4.38
N ASN A 116 -5.33 8.38 -4.99
CA ASN A 116 -6.30 7.40 -5.47
C ASN A 116 -6.83 6.56 -4.30
N LEU A 117 -7.87 7.09 -3.64
CA LEU A 117 -8.51 6.47 -2.48
C LEU A 117 -9.10 5.08 -2.80
N THR A 118 -9.75 4.93 -3.95
CA THR A 118 -10.39 3.66 -4.34
C THR A 118 -9.35 2.55 -4.48
N PHE A 119 -8.25 2.83 -5.19
CA PHE A 119 -7.17 1.85 -5.34
C PHE A 119 -6.46 1.58 -4.02
N LEU A 120 -6.30 2.60 -3.17
CA LEU A 120 -5.73 2.42 -1.83
C LEU A 120 -6.60 1.50 -0.95
N ALA A 121 -7.92 1.69 -0.95
CA ALA A 121 -8.85 0.84 -0.22
C ALA A 121 -8.77 -0.61 -0.72
N GLU A 122 -8.75 -0.81 -2.03
CA GLU A 122 -8.59 -2.12 -2.65
C GLU A 122 -7.28 -2.81 -2.22
N LEU A 123 -6.17 -2.08 -2.15
CA LEU A 123 -4.88 -2.61 -1.69
C LEU A 123 -4.92 -3.07 -0.22
N ILE A 124 -5.60 -2.31 0.65
CA ILE A 124 -5.75 -2.65 2.08
C ILE A 124 -6.66 -3.87 2.27
N ASP A 125 -7.76 -3.94 1.52
CA ASP A 125 -8.67 -5.09 1.53
C ASP A 125 -7.95 -6.37 1.10
N ASN A 126 -7.07 -6.24 0.09
CA ASN A 126 -6.19 -7.31 -0.38
C ASN A 126 -4.94 -7.54 0.49
N LYS A 127 -4.86 -6.97 1.70
CA LYS A 127 -3.78 -7.21 2.67
C LYS A 127 -2.37 -6.90 2.15
N VAL A 128 -2.25 -5.93 1.23
CA VAL A 128 -0.95 -5.40 0.84
C VAL A 128 -0.32 -4.65 2.02
N SER A 129 0.99 -4.80 2.20
CA SER A 129 1.69 -4.25 3.36
C SER A 129 1.64 -2.71 3.41
N VAL A 130 0.91 -2.19 4.41
CA VAL A 130 0.73 -0.74 4.66
C VAL A 130 2.02 -0.02 5.06
N ASN A 131 2.95 -0.73 5.71
CA ASN A 131 4.21 -0.17 6.20
C ASN A 131 5.39 -0.45 5.25
N GLY A 132 5.10 -0.82 3.99
CA GLY A 132 6.12 -0.99 2.97
C GLY A 132 6.94 0.29 2.76
N LEU A 133 8.26 0.13 2.61
CA LEU A 133 9.19 1.25 2.41
C LEU A 133 9.61 1.33 0.94
N ASP A 134 9.67 2.54 0.40
CA ASP A 134 10.24 2.79 -0.92
C ASP A 134 11.78 2.88 -0.88
N ALA A 135 12.40 3.13 -2.04
CA ALA A 135 13.85 3.25 -2.15
C ALA A 135 14.42 4.42 -1.34
N ALA A 136 13.62 5.43 -0.98
CA ALA A 136 13.97 6.54 -0.11
C ALA A 136 13.56 6.32 1.36
N GLY A 137 13.02 5.13 1.68
CA GLY A 137 12.54 4.79 3.02
C GLY A 137 11.19 5.40 3.37
N ASN A 138 10.44 5.96 2.41
CA ASN A 138 9.12 6.49 2.69
C ASN A 138 8.08 5.37 2.77
N THR A 139 7.13 5.50 3.68
CA THR A 139 5.89 4.71 3.70
C THR A 139 4.84 5.33 2.76
N ALA A 140 3.74 4.62 2.52
CA ALA A 140 2.57 5.18 1.82
C ALA A 140 2.04 6.44 2.53
N LEU A 141 2.07 6.48 3.87
CA LEU A 141 1.65 7.63 4.66
C LEU A 141 2.48 8.88 4.37
N HIS A 142 3.80 8.75 4.17
CA HIS A 142 4.65 9.88 3.80
C HIS A 142 4.19 10.53 2.48
N TRP A 143 3.84 9.72 1.48
CA TRP A 143 3.37 10.21 0.18
C TRP A 143 1.99 10.85 0.27
N ALA A 144 1.06 10.22 1.00
CA ALA A 144 -0.27 10.80 1.25
C ALA A 144 -0.15 12.15 1.97
N SER A 145 0.71 12.22 3.00
CA SER A 145 0.93 13.44 3.77
C SER A 145 1.65 14.55 3.00
N ARG A 146 2.62 14.21 2.15
CA ARG A 146 3.27 15.17 1.25
C ARG A 146 2.31 15.70 0.18
N GLY A 147 1.41 14.84 -0.32
CA GLY A 147 0.42 15.18 -1.32
C GLY A 147 -0.78 15.96 -0.78
N GLY A 148 -1.00 15.96 0.54
CA GLY A 148 -2.16 16.61 1.15
C GLY A 148 -3.44 15.77 1.09
N HIS A 149 -3.32 14.47 0.82
CA HIS A 149 -4.44 13.57 0.58
C HIS A 149 -5.05 13.08 1.89
N ALA A 150 -5.84 13.95 2.52
CA ALA A 150 -6.45 13.73 3.85
C ALA A 150 -7.19 12.39 3.97
N GLU A 151 -8.01 12.02 2.98
CA GLU A 151 -8.75 10.75 3.01
C GLU A 151 -7.84 9.52 2.90
N CYS A 152 -6.75 9.60 2.14
CA CYS A 152 -5.75 8.52 2.11
C CYS A 152 -5.03 8.40 3.46
N VAL A 153 -4.71 9.51 4.10
CA VAL A 153 -4.11 9.54 5.46
C VAL A 153 -5.07 8.90 6.46
N ARG A 154 -6.36 9.28 6.43
CA ARG A 154 -7.40 8.71 7.30
C ARG A 154 -7.47 7.20 7.16
N LEU A 155 -7.58 6.70 5.93
CA LEU A 155 -7.69 5.27 5.64
C LEU A 155 -6.44 4.50 6.11
N LEU A 156 -5.23 5.04 5.91
CA LEU A 156 -3.99 4.43 6.39
C LEU A 156 -3.90 4.39 7.92
N LEU A 157 -4.35 5.44 8.62
CA LEU A 157 -4.41 5.46 10.09
C LEU A 157 -5.40 4.42 10.62
N MET A 158 -6.57 4.27 9.97
CA MET A 158 -7.54 3.21 10.30
C MET A 158 -6.99 1.80 10.05
N ALA A 159 -6.01 1.65 9.16
CA ALA A 159 -5.31 0.40 8.90
C ALA A 159 -4.08 0.19 9.80
N ASN A 160 -3.97 0.92 10.91
CA ASN A 160 -2.91 0.81 11.92
C ASN A 160 -1.48 0.95 11.33
N CYS A 161 -1.29 1.83 10.35
CA CYS A 161 0.04 2.13 9.86
C CYS A 161 0.94 2.78 10.93
N ASP A 162 2.25 2.65 10.78
CA ASP A 162 3.22 3.34 11.64
C ASP A 162 3.30 4.83 11.26
N ALA A 163 2.58 5.66 12.01
CA ALA A 163 2.56 7.11 11.83
C ALA A 163 3.89 7.80 12.20
N ASN A 164 4.78 7.12 12.92
CA ASN A 164 6.07 7.62 13.38
C ASN A 164 7.26 7.08 12.57
N ALA A 165 7.00 6.29 11.54
CA ALA A 165 8.02 5.81 10.63
C ALA A 165 8.86 6.98 10.09
N GLN A 166 10.19 6.82 10.14
CA GLN A 166 11.13 7.80 9.61
C GLN A 166 11.69 7.32 8.28
N ASN A 167 11.69 8.20 7.28
CA ASN A 167 12.36 7.93 6.01
C ASN A 167 13.89 8.07 6.11
N LYS A 168 14.61 7.90 5.00
CA LYS A 168 16.07 8.04 4.99
C LYS A 168 16.57 9.43 5.35
N SER A 169 15.75 10.47 5.30
CA SER A 169 16.10 11.82 5.78
C SER A 169 15.80 12.01 7.27
N GLY A 170 15.19 11.02 7.93
CA GLY A 170 14.68 11.13 9.29
C GLY A 170 13.33 11.85 9.38
N ASP A 171 12.74 12.24 8.24
CA ASP A 171 11.43 12.89 8.21
C ASP A 171 10.34 11.84 8.48
N THR A 172 9.30 12.25 9.21
CA THR A 172 8.06 11.47 9.37
C THR A 172 6.98 12.01 8.43
N ALA A 173 5.84 11.32 8.33
CA ALA A 173 4.67 11.83 7.63
C ALA A 173 4.26 13.25 8.10
N LEU A 174 4.37 13.53 9.41
CA LEU A 174 4.05 14.83 10.00
C LEU A 174 5.03 15.92 9.57
N HIS A 175 6.32 15.61 9.43
CA HIS A 175 7.32 16.55 8.88
C HIS A 175 6.93 16.98 7.46
N LEU A 176 6.56 16.01 6.61
CA LEU A 176 6.20 16.28 5.21
C LEU A 176 4.90 17.08 5.08
N ALA A 177 3.87 16.76 5.88
CA ALA A 177 2.63 17.53 5.94
C ALA A 177 2.87 18.97 6.39
N ALA A 178 3.70 19.15 7.42
CA ALA A 178 4.02 20.47 7.96
C ALA A 178 4.82 21.31 6.95
N TRP A 179 5.81 20.71 6.28
CA TRP A 179 6.62 21.38 5.25
C TRP A 179 5.79 21.80 4.04
N LYS A 180 4.81 20.97 3.64
CA LYS A 180 3.89 21.26 2.53
C LYS A 180 2.67 22.09 2.91
N SER A 181 2.56 22.47 4.19
CA SER A 181 1.49 23.34 4.72
C SER A 181 0.08 22.74 4.61
N HIS A 182 -0.05 21.41 4.76
CA HIS A 182 -1.32 20.70 4.70
C HIS A 182 -1.97 20.61 6.09
N SER A 183 -2.67 21.66 6.52
CA SER A 183 -3.24 21.76 7.87
C SER A 183 -4.21 20.63 8.22
N ALA A 184 -5.11 20.27 7.30
CA ALA A 184 -6.05 19.16 7.49
C ALA A 184 -5.34 17.81 7.74
N VAL A 185 -4.25 17.55 7.01
CA VAL A 185 -3.44 16.34 7.23
C VAL A 185 -2.73 16.39 8.57
N VAL A 186 -2.20 17.54 8.97
CA VAL A 186 -1.54 17.72 10.28
C VAL A 186 -2.53 17.43 11.40
N GLU A 187 -3.76 17.93 11.32
CA GLU A 187 -4.80 17.66 12.31
C GLU A 187 -5.17 16.17 12.35
N LEU A 188 -5.33 15.51 11.19
CA LEU A 188 -5.60 14.06 11.13
C LEU A 188 -4.46 13.22 11.70
N LEU A 189 -3.20 13.55 11.40
CA LEU A 189 -2.03 12.84 11.94
C LEU A 189 -1.89 13.01 13.45
N LEU A 190 -2.37 14.10 14.03
CA LEU A 190 -2.27 14.36 15.46
C LEU A 190 -3.45 13.77 16.22
N PHE A 191 -4.67 14.03 15.76
CA PHE A 191 -5.89 13.73 16.52
C PHE A 191 -6.73 12.61 15.92
N GLY A 192 -6.37 12.10 14.74
CA GLY A 192 -7.20 11.17 14.00
C GLY A 192 -8.54 11.80 13.59
N ASP A 193 -9.52 10.95 13.32
CA ASP A 193 -10.82 11.36 12.81
C ASP A 193 -11.81 11.72 13.93
N GLY A 194 -11.53 12.79 14.69
CA GLY A 194 -12.45 13.37 15.69
C GLY A 194 -12.83 12.49 16.90
N ALA A 195 -12.72 11.16 16.79
CA ALA A 195 -13.11 10.17 17.78
C ALA A 195 -12.00 9.89 18.81
N GLN A 196 -10.76 10.29 18.52
CA GLN A 196 -9.60 10.13 19.41
C GLN A 196 -9.21 11.42 20.15
N VAL A 197 -9.99 12.50 20.01
CA VAL A 197 -9.72 13.81 20.65
C VAL A 197 -9.79 13.72 22.19
N HIS A 198 -10.34 12.63 22.74
CA HIS A 198 -10.53 12.42 24.18
C HIS A 198 -9.47 11.52 24.84
N THR A 199 -8.61 10.84 24.09
CA THR A 199 -7.61 9.92 24.69
C THR A 199 -6.31 10.62 25.06
N GLY A 200 -6.07 11.84 24.57
CA GLY A 200 -4.87 12.61 24.88
C GLY A 200 -3.57 12.02 24.31
N VAL A 201 -3.65 11.03 23.42
CA VAL A 201 -2.51 10.41 22.74
C VAL A 201 -2.56 10.77 21.27
N ALA A 202 -1.50 11.38 20.74
CA ALA A 202 -1.40 11.68 19.32
C ALA A 202 -0.96 10.46 18.51
N ASN A 203 -1.51 10.29 17.30
CA ASN A 203 -1.07 9.19 16.41
C ASN A 203 0.39 9.42 15.97
N ALA A 204 0.74 10.67 15.62
CA ALA A 204 2.09 11.07 15.26
C ALA A 204 2.76 11.91 16.35
N SER A 205 4.03 11.62 16.62
CA SER A 205 4.86 12.36 17.56
C SER A 205 5.38 13.65 16.95
N MET A 206 5.21 14.76 17.68
CA MET A 206 5.70 16.08 17.28
C MET A 206 7.15 16.35 17.70
N SER A 207 7.74 15.50 18.55
CA SER A 207 9.09 15.70 19.10
C SER A 207 10.18 15.02 18.28
N VAL A 208 9.80 14.17 17.31
CA VAL A 208 10.74 13.50 16.41
C VAL A 208 11.53 14.55 15.65
N LYS A 209 12.84 14.35 15.57
CA LYS A 209 13.75 15.17 14.78
C LYS A 209 14.20 14.42 13.54
N ASN A 210 14.23 15.11 12.41
CA ASN A 210 14.89 14.61 11.21
C ASN A 210 16.42 14.64 11.35
N ARG A 211 17.14 14.24 10.30
CA ARG A 211 18.62 14.21 10.31
C ARG A 211 19.25 15.60 10.40
N GLN A 212 18.51 16.65 10.07
CA GLN A 212 18.92 18.05 10.23
C GLN A 212 18.66 18.56 11.65
N GLY A 213 18.05 17.75 12.53
CA GLY A 213 17.68 18.13 13.89
C GLY A 213 16.40 18.96 13.98
N GLU A 214 15.66 19.07 12.88
CA GLU A 214 14.43 19.85 12.77
C GLU A 214 13.23 18.99 13.19
N THR A 215 12.30 19.58 13.94
CA THR A 215 11.00 18.97 14.26
C THR A 215 9.96 19.35 13.19
N PRO A 216 8.77 18.72 13.16
CA PRO A 216 7.71 19.13 12.24
C PRO A 216 7.33 20.61 12.38
N LEU A 217 7.38 21.13 13.61
CA LEU A 217 7.13 22.57 13.87
C LEU A 217 8.22 23.47 13.28
N ALA A 218 9.48 23.04 13.32
CA ALA A 218 10.58 23.79 12.71
C ALA A 218 10.50 23.79 11.18
N MET A 219 10.01 22.69 10.58
CA MET A 219 9.78 22.60 9.13
C MET A 219 8.54 23.35 8.65
N ALA A 220 7.57 23.61 9.52
CA ALA A 220 6.35 24.34 9.18
C ALA A 220 6.69 25.78 8.77
N LYS A 221 6.28 26.17 7.57
CA LYS A 221 6.44 27.56 7.07
C LYS A 221 5.19 28.38 7.32
N ASP A 222 4.03 27.77 7.11
CA ASP A 222 2.73 28.39 7.21
C ASP A 222 2.28 28.63 8.67
N ALA A 223 1.58 29.75 8.89
CA ALA A 223 1.13 30.17 10.21
C ALA A 223 0.00 29.30 10.77
N GLU A 224 -0.90 28.81 9.92
CA GLU A 224 -2.02 27.95 10.31
C GLU A 224 -1.50 26.60 10.80
N VAL A 225 -0.55 26.01 10.06
CA VAL A 225 0.10 24.76 10.46
C VAL A 225 0.90 24.91 11.75
N LYS A 226 1.65 26.00 11.91
CA LYS A 226 2.32 26.31 13.19
C LYS A 226 1.31 26.41 14.32
N ALA A 227 0.20 27.10 14.10
CA ALA A 227 -0.86 27.21 15.10
C ALA A 227 -1.48 25.85 15.43
N ALA A 228 -1.73 24.99 14.44
CA ALA A 228 -2.24 23.63 14.66
C ALA A 228 -1.28 22.80 15.52
N LEU A 229 0.02 22.78 15.18
CA LEU A 229 1.05 22.07 15.95
C LEU A 229 1.19 22.60 17.37
N LEU A 230 1.19 23.93 17.56
CA LEU A 230 1.27 24.55 18.89
C LEU A 230 0.01 24.29 19.73
N ARG A 231 -1.17 24.32 19.11
CA ARG A 231 -2.44 23.95 19.76
C ARG A 231 -2.38 22.50 20.22
N ALA A 232 -1.93 21.58 19.37
CA ALA A 232 -1.76 20.17 19.71
C ALA A 232 -0.77 19.96 20.85
N ALA A 233 0.39 20.63 20.83
CA ALA A 233 1.37 20.57 21.92
C ALA A 233 0.78 20.99 23.28
N ARG A 234 -0.06 22.04 23.30
CA ARG A 234 -0.75 22.48 24.52
C ARG A 234 -1.79 21.48 25.01
N LEU A 235 -2.54 20.85 24.10
CA LEU A 235 -3.57 19.89 24.46
C LEU A 235 -2.96 18.59 25.00
N LEU A 236 -1.94 18.06 24.32
CA LEU A 236 -1.25 16.82 24.70
C LEU A 236 -0.39 16.98 25.97
N GLY A 237 0.17 18.18 26.23
CA GLY A 237 0.89 18.45 27.47
C GLY A 237 -0.01 18.62 28.71
N ARG A 238 -1.30 18.90 28.53
CA ARG A 238 -2.27 18.97 29.64
C ARG A 238 -2.77 17.60 30.06
N THR A 239 -2.88 16.65 29.13
CA THR A 239 -3.36 15.29 29.43
C THR A 239 -2.32 14.45 30.18
N THR A 240 -1.03 14.69 29.97
CA THR A 240 0.05 14.05 30.73
C THR A 240 0.11 14.49 32.21
N SER A 241 -0.44 15.65 32.54
CA SER A 241 -0.52 16.15 33.92
C SER A 241 -1.78 15.67 34.66
N ALA A 242 -2.78 15.14 33.95
CA ALA A 242 -4.07 14.75 34.53
C ALA A 242 -4.11 13.29 35.03
N THR A 243 -3.06 12.50 34.77
CA THR A 243 -2.99 11.08 35.16
C THR A 243 -2.28 10.83 36.51
N GLU A 244 -1.90 11.86 37.27
CA GLU A 244 -1.23 11.72 38.58
C GLU A 244 -2.13 11.91 39.81
N VAL A 245 -3.44 12.09 39.65
CA VAL A 245 -4.37 12.17 40.79
C VAL A 245 -5.30 10.97 40.79
N THR A 246 -4.81 9.84 41.29
CA THR A 246 -5.69 8.76 41.77
C THR A 246 -5.38 8.46 43.23
N TYR A 247 -6.40 8.73 44.05
CA TYR A 247 -6.74 8.10 45.32
C TYR A 247 -5.69 8.07 46.44
N SER A 248 -5.81 9.05 47.33
CA SER A 248 -5.70 8.83 48.77
C SER A 248 -6.86 9.52 49.50
N ASP A 249 -8.10 9.17 49.13
CA ASP A 249 -9.22 9.35 50.06
C ASP A 249 -9.28 8.07 50.89
N SER A 250 -8.79 8.15 52.12
CA SER A 250 -9.23 7.27 53.21
C SER A 250 -9.61 8.20 54.35
N ASP A 251 -10.82 8.73 54.23
CA ASP A 251 -11.56 9.34 55.31
C ASP A 251 -12.12 8.23 56.19
N ASP A 252 -11.90 8.38 57.48
CA ASP A 252 -12.73 7.99 58.61
C ASP A 252 -13.29 6.55 58.73
N GLY A 253 -12.83 5.90 59.80
CA GLY A 253 -13.48 4.79 60.47
C GLY A 253 -13.24 4.88 61.98
N ASP A 254 -14.03 5.73 62.63
CA ASP A 254 -14.34 5.68 64.06
C ASP A 254 -15.04 4.34 64.36
N ASP A 255 -14.59 3.60 65.38
CA ASP A 255 -15.44 2.77 66.26
C ASP A 255 -14.60 2.01 67.31
N SER A 256 -14.79 2.44 68.57
CA SER A 256 -14.89 1.66 69.83
C SER A 256 -13.98 0.46 70.12
N ASP A 257 -13.16 0.58 71.17
CA ASP A 257 -13.32 -0.15 72.46
C ASP A 257 -12.42 0.45 73.57
#